data_AF-A0A2M9PB54-F1
#
_entry.id   AF-A0A2M9PB54-F1
#
_cell.length_a   1.000
_cell.length_b   1.000
_cell.length_c   1.000
_cell.angle_alpha   90.00
_cell.angle_beta   90.00
_cell.angle_gamma   90.00
#
_symmetry.space_group_name_H-M   'P 1'
#
loop_
_entity.id
_entity.type
_entity.pdbx_description
1 polymer ?
#
loop_
_entity_poly.entity_id
_entity_poly.type
_entity_poly.pdbx_seq_one_letter_code
_entity_poly.pdbx_strand_id
1 'polypeptide(L)'
;MALNVVMGTQHRLVLDFVGGAGFVGIAVALMGRSHPFGVILAAILFGMLYQGGAELAFEMPAITREMIVVIQALVILFTGALENLVRQPVERLFARRRA
;
A
#
# COMPACT_ATOMS: atom_id res chain seq x y z
N MET A 1 10.03 -3.51 7.67
CA MET A 1 10.87 -2.46 8.32
C MET A 1 10.96 -2.60 9.83
N ALA A 2 9.89 -2.89 10.59
CA ALA A 2 9.94 -2.88 12.06
C ALA A 2 10.92 -3.91 12.68
N LEU A 3 10.94 -5.14 12.15
CA LEU A 3 11.76 -6.21 12.74
C LEU A 3 13.26 -5.88 12.70
N ASN A 4 13.76 -5.30 11.60
CA ASN A 4 15.18 -5.00 11.44
C ASN A 4 15.67 -3.96 12.46
N VAL A 5 14.86 -2.93 12.72
CA VAL A 5 15.20 -1.89 13.71
C VAL A 5 15.22 -2.48 15.12
N VAL A 6 14.28 -3.39 15.44
CA VAL A 6 14.24 -4.12 16.71
C VAL A 6 15.40 -5.11 16.84
N MET A 7 15.83 -5.73 15.74
CA MET A 7 17.01 -6.61 15.68
C MET A 7 18.35 -5.85 15.72
N GLY A 8 18.33 -4.53 15.90
CA GLY A 8 19.54 -3.76 16.16
C GLY A 8 20.38 -3.41 14.94
N THR A 9 19.82 -3.39 13.72
CA THR A 9 20.60 -3.06 12.51
C THR A 9 21.34 -1.72 12.58
N GLN A 10 20.75 -0.72 13.25
CA GLN A 10 21.38 0.60 13.40
C GLN A 10 22.24 0.74 14.66
N HIS A 11 22.36 -0.30 15.50
CA HIS A 11 23.11 -0.27 16.77
C HIS A 11 22.72 0.88 17.71
N ARG A 12 21.54 1.47 17.50
CA ARG A 12 20.96 2.57 18.28
C ARG A 12 19.44 2.43 18.28
N LEU A 13 18.80 2.91 19.34
CA LEU A 13 17.35 2.99 19.42
C LEU A 13 16.85 4.10 18.48
N VAL A 14 16.09 3.71 17.46
CA VAL A 14 15.42 4.64 16.55
C VAL A 14 14.03 4.91 17.09
N LEU A 15 13.81 6.14 17.54
CA LEU A 15 12.49 6.59 17.93
C LEU A 15 11.59 6.69 16.69
N ASP A 16 10.30 6.40 16.87
CA ASP A 16 9.28 6.47 15.81
C ASP A 16 9.59 5.65 14.55
N PHE A 17 10.19 4.46 14.72
CA PHE A 17 10.52 3.57 13.60
C PHE A 17 9.29 3.01 12.85
N VAL A 18 8.09 3.15 13.44
CA VAL A 18 6.78 2.85 12.83
C VAL A 18 6.08 4.10 12.28
N GLY A 19 6.73 5.26 12.36
CA GLY A 19 6.21 6.53 11.87
C GLY A 19 5.75 6.41 10.42
N GLY A 20 4.50 6.83 10.17
CA GLY A 20 3.87 6.77 8.85
C GLY A 20 3.28 5.41 8.43
N ALA A 21 3.64 4.28 9.08
CA ALA A 21 3.06 2.97 8.74
C ALA A 21 1.56 2.91 9.02
N GLY A 22 1.10 3.53 10.13
CA GLY A 22 -0.33 3.66 10.45
C GLY A 22 -1.09 4.50 9.43
N PHE A 23 -0.50 5.60 8.94
CA PHE A 23 -1.10 6.46 7.93
C PHE A 23 -1.32 5.72 6.61
N VAL A 24 -0.30 4.98 6.14
CA VAL A 24 -0.42 4.12 4.97
C VAL A 24 -1.45 3.01 5.20
N GLY A 25 -1.51 2.47 6.43
CA GLY A 25 -2.49 1.46 6.82
C GLY A 25 -3.96 1.90 6.65
N ILE A 26 -4.26 3.18 6.89
CA ILE A 26 -5.61 3.74 6.65
C ILE A 26 -5.97 3.66 5.16
N ALA A 27 -5.04 4.04 4.28
CA ALA A 27 -5.25 3.98 2.83
C ALA A 27 -5.40 2.54 2.32
N VAL A 28 -4.60 1.61 2.87
CA VAL A 28 -4.71 0.17 2.56
C VAL A 28 -6.06 -0.40 3.01
N ALA A 29 -6.56 0.01 4.19
CA ALA A 29 -7.87 -0.41 4.69
C ALA A 29 -9.02 0.10 3.80
N LEU A 30 -8.94 1.36 3.35
CA LEU A 30 -9.87 1.96 2.40
C LEU A 30 -9.86 1.22 1.06
N MET A 31 -8.69 0.97 0.49
CA MET A 31 -8.54 0.21 -0.76
C MET A 31 -9.10 -1.22 -0.62
N GLY A 32 -8.84 -1.87 0.51
CA GLY A 32 -9.34 -3.21 0.80
C GLY A 32 -10.83 -3.27 1.14
N ARG A 33 -11.51 -2.12 1.27
CA ARG A 33 -12.90 -1.98 1.73
C ARG A 33 -13.19 -2.73 3.04
N SER A 34 -12.20 -2.76 3.93
CA SER A 34 -12.22 -3.56 5.17
C SER A 34 -12.45 -5.07 4.96
N HIS A 35 -12.36 -5.58 3.74
CA HIS A 35 -12.43 -7.00 3.45
C HIS A 35 -11.04 -7.63 3.63
N PRO A 36 -10.89 -8.69 4.44
CA PRO A 36 -9.58 -9.22 4.82
C PRO A 36 -8.71 -9.58 3.61
N PHE A 37 -9.31 -10.18 2.58
CA PHE A 37 -8.57 -10.52 1.35
C PHE A 37 -8.10 -9.28 0.57
N GLY A 38 -8.91 -8.22 0.49
CA GLY A 38 -8.53 -7.00 -0.21
C GLY A 38 -7.43 -6.25 0.53
N VAL A 39 -7.53 -6.20 1.86
CA VAL A 39 -6.52 -5.60 2.75
C VAL A 39 -5.19 -6.34 2.64
N ILE A 40 -5.18 -7.67 2.59
CA ILE A 40 -3.94 -8.45 2.44
C ILE A 40 -3.25 -8.14 1.11
N LEU A 41 -3.99 -8.17 0.00
CA LEU A 41 -3.43 -7.87 -1.32
C LEU A 41 -2.89 -6.43 -1.40
N ALA A 42 -3.64 -5.46 -0.89
CA ALA A 42 -3.22 -4.07 -0.83
C ALA A 42 -1.98 -3.88 0.07
N ALA A 43 -1.92 -4.53 1.23
CA ALA A 43 -0.77 -4.47 2.13
C ALA A 43 0.50 -5.03 1.49
N ILE A 44 0.39 -6.12 0.73
CA ILE A 44 1.52 -6.70 -0.01
C ILE A 44 2.00 -5.72 -1.09
N LEU A 45 1.09 -5.12 -1.87
CA LEU A 45 1.43 -4.11 -2.87
C LEU A 45 2.18 -2.93 -2.26
N PHE A 46 1.66 -2.35 -1.18
CA PHE A 46 2.32 -1.23 -0.50
C PHE A 46 3.65 -1.60 0.11
N GLY A 47 3.76 -2.81 0.68
CA GLY A 47 5.03 -3.34 1.19
C GLY A 47 6.08 -3.46 0.09
N MET A 48 5.72 -3.99 -1.08
CA MET A 48 6.61 -4.09 -2.24
C MET A 48 7.03 -2.72 -2.75
N LEU A 49 6.10 -1.78 -2.93
CA LEU A 49 6.41 -0.43 -3.40
C LEU A 49 7.34 0.32 -2.44
N TYR A 50 7.11 0.20 -1.14
CA TYR A 50 7.90 0.92 -0.14
C TYR A 50 9.28 0.31 0.03
N GLN A 51 9.36 -1.01 0.22
CA GLN A 51 10.62 -1.69 0.48
C GLN A 51 11.44 -1.88 -0.80
N GLY A 52 10.80 -2.35 -1.87
CA GLY A 52 11.43 -2.51 -3.18
C GLY A 52 11.75 -1.16 -3.83
N GLY A 53 10.91 -0.15 -3.64
CA GLY A 53 11.23 1.21 -4.06
C GLY A 53 12.45 1.78 -3.33
N ALA A 54 12.57 1.56 -2.02
CA ALA A 54 13.75 2.01 -1.27
C ALA A 54 15.06 1.38 -1.78
N GLU A 55 15.02 0.10 -2.18
CA GLU A 55 16.15 -0.58 -2.81
C GLU A 55 16.46 -0.02 -4.20
N LEU A 56 15.43 0.16 -5.04
CA LEU A 56 15.58 0.73 -6.37
C LEU A 56 16.12 2.16 -6.34
N ALA A 57 15.74 2.97 -5.35
CA ALA A 57 16.27 4.31 -5.17
C ALA A 57 17.75 4.33 -4.77
N PHE A 58 18.25 3.22 -4.21
CA PHE A 58 19.66 3.04 -3.90
C PHE A 58 20.46 2.61 -5.14
N GLU A 59 19.94 1.67 -5.93
CA GLU A 59 20.61 1.16 -7.13
C GLU A 59 20.51 2.09 -8.34
N MET A 60 19.40 2.81 -8.49
CA MET A 60 19.11 3.65 -9.65
C MET A 60 18.96 5.13 -9.24
N PRO A 61 19.96 5.99 -9.53
CA PRO A 61 19.93 7.41 -9.14
C PRO A 61 18.77 8.22 -9.75
N ALA A 62 18.20 7.74 -10.85
CA ALA A 62 17.03 8.35 -11.50
C ALA A 62 15.73 8.16 -10.71
N ILE A 63 15.70 7.20 -9.77
CA ILE A 63 14.52 6.87 -8.97
C ILE A 63 14.71 7.46 -7.58
N THR A 64 13.98 8.53 -7.27
CA THR A 64 14.03 9.12 -5.91
C THR A 64 12.94 8.56 -5.01
N ARG A 65 13.13 8.73 -3.70
CA ARG A 65 12.18 8.25 -2.68
C ARG A 65 10.83 8.97 -2.77
N GLU A 66 10.86 10.23 -3.16
CA GLU A 66 9.68 11.08 -3.38
C GLU A 66 8.84 10.54 -4.53
N MET A 67 9.46 10.03 -5.59
CA MET A 67 8.75 9.43 -6.72
C MET A 67 7.93 8.21 -6.28
N ILE A 68 8.48 7.36 -5.40
CA ILE A 68 7.77 6.20 -4.85
C ILE A 68 6.55 6.64 -4.04
N VAL A 69 6.70 7.68 -3.22
CA VAL A 69 5.59 8.25 -2.45
C VAL A 69 4.50 8.81 -3.37
N VAL A 70 4.89 9.47 -4.47
CA VAL A 70 3.93 9.96 -5.49
C VAL A 70 3.20 8.79 -6.15
N ILE A 71 3.90 7.71 -6.51
CA ILE A 71 3.27 6.51 -7.09
C ILE A 71 2.28 5.91 -6.10
N GLN A 72 2.63 5.80 -4.81
CA GLN A 72 1.73 5.33 -3.77
C GLN A 72 0.48 6.22 -3.67
N ALA A 73 0.66 7.55 -3.67
CA ALA A 73 -0.45 8.50 -3.63
C ALA A 73 -1.37 8.38 -4.86
N LEU A 74 -0.80 8.20 -6.06
CA LEU A 74 -1.57 7.97 -7.29
C LEU A 74 -2.36 6.67 -7.22
N VAL A 75 -1.76 5.60 -6.69
CA VAL A 75 -2.47 4.32 -6.49
C VAL A 75 -3.66 4.50 -5.53
N ILE A 76 -3.48 5.23 -4.42
CA ILE A 76 -4.58 5.54 -3.49
C ILE A 76 -5.67 6.35 -4.19
N LEU A 77 -5.27 7.40 -4.92
CA LEU A 77 -6.18 8.27 -5.65
C LEU A 77 -7.02 7.47 -6.67
N PHE A 78 -6.37 6.65 -7.50
CA PHE A 78 -7.05 5.86 -8.51
C PHE A 78 -7.95 4.81 -7.90
N THR A 79 -7.48 4.07 -6.90
CA THR A 79 -8.30 3.02 -6.26
C THR A 79 -9.48 3.59 -5.48
N GLY A 80 -9.32 4.74 -4.82
CA GLY A 80 -10.43 5.44 -4.17
C GLY A 80 -11.41 6.05 -5.18
N ALA A 81 -10.93 6.74 -6.21
CA ALA A 81 -11.79 7.43 -7.18
C ALA A 81 -12.50 6.48 -8.16
N LEU A 82 -11.87 5.36 -8.54
CA LEU A 82 -12.43 4.38 -9.48
C LEU A 82 -13.27 3.30 -8.78
N GLU A 83 -13.58 3.43 -7.49
CA GLU A 83 -14.37 2.47 -6.73
C GLU A 83 -15.71 2.14 -7.43
N ASN A 84 -16.39 3.17 -7.94
CA ASN A 84 -17.68 3.01 -8.63
C ASN A 84 -17.57 2.25 -9.97
N LEU A 85 -16.38 2.16 -10.56
CA LEU A 85 -16.15 1.46 -11.83
C LEU A 85 -16.23 -0.06 -11.65
N VAL A 86 -15.83 -0.58 -10.49
CA VAL A 86 -15.84 -2.02 -10.18
C VAL A 86 -17.18 -2.46 -9.61
N ARG A 87 -17.87 -1.59 -8.88
CA ARG A 87 -19.17 -1.89 -8.26
C ARG A 87 -20.26 -2.25 -9.28
N GLN A 88 -20.39 -1.46 -10.35
CA GLN A 88 -21.41 -1.66 -11.38
C GLN A 88 -21.35 -3.02 -12.11
N PRO A 89 -20.20 -3.51 -12.60
CA PRO A 89 -20.12 -4.81 -13.27
C PRO A 89 -20.30 -5.99 -12.31
N VAL A 90 -19.82 -5.89 -11.06
CA VAL A 90 -19.97 -6.96 -10.06
C VAL A 90 -21.43 -7.12 -9.64
N GLU A 91 -22.15 -6.03 -9.39
CA GLU A 91 -23.58 -6.08 -9.08
C GLU A 91 -24.40 -6.67 -10.23
N ARG A 92 -24.09 -6.31 -11.48
CA ARG A 92 -24.72 -6.90 -12.68
C ARG A 92 -24.45 -8.40 -12.80
N LEU A 93 -23.24 -8.86 -12.48
CA LEU A 93 -22.87 -10.27 -12.54
C LEU A 93 -23.60 -11.11 -11.48
N PHE A 94 -23.75 -10.58 -10.25
CA PHE A 94 -24.49 -11.24 -9.17
C PHE A 94 -26.01 -11.21 -9.39
N ALA A 95 -26.56 -10.12 -9.92
CA ALA A 95 -27.98 -10.05 -10.29
C ALA A 95 -28.35 -11.11 -11.34
N ARG A 96 -27.43 -11.39 -12.29
CA ARG A 96 -27.58 -12.47 -13.29
C ARG A 96 -27.56 -13.89 -12.73
N ARG A 97 -27.05 -14.11 -11.52
CA ARG A 97 -27.05 -15.43 -10.85
C ARG A 97 -28.26 -15.66 -9.96
N ARG A 98 -29.09 -14.64 -9.74
CA ARG A 98 -30.30 -14.70 -8.90
C ARG A 98 -31.60 -14.79 -9.69
N ALA A 99 -31.54 -14.72 -11.02
CA ALA A 99 -32.63 -15.03 -11.95
C ALA A 99 -32.32 -16.35 -12.66
#